data_AF-A0A6C0Y3J3-F1
#
_entry.id   AF-A0A6C0Y3J3-F1
#
_cell.length_a   1.000
_cell.length_b   1.000
_cell.length_c   1.000
_cell.angle_alpha   90.00
_cell.angle_beta   90.00
_cell.angle_gamma   90.00
#
_symmetry.space_group_name_H-M   'P 1'
#
loop_
_entity.id
_entity.type
_entity.pdbx_description
1 polymer ?
#
loop_
_entity_poly.entity_id
_entity_poly.type
_entity_poly.pdbx_seq_one_letter_code
_entity_poly.pdbx_strand_id
1 'polypeptide(L)'
;MSIEDLQEELDQEHEADPVEDNQEDQHEGDPEDTQDDETPPTDDETSAEDEEFIITVGDEDPKPSEDDEFNGKPAPTWVKDLRKQSREDKKRIKELEAQLQKSQPAEKPIEVGAKPKLSDFDYDEDKFEQAVEQWHERKRQVEQQQESQRAEEEKAQQAWQQKMQSYEERRQSVAAKVRDFEEVEEAAKDKLSPTQQGILIHAADNPELIMYHLGKNLAKAKELSEITDPIQFAFAAAKLDAQMKIQTRKPATQPERKPSGSGSLNGVVDKKLAQLEAEAERTGDRTELIKYKKSLQK
;
A
#
# COMPACT_ATOMS: atom_id res chain seq x y z
N MET A 1 -37.54 -19.89 -30.80
CA MET A 1 -37.31 -18.71 -29.96
C MET A 1 -36.01 -18.14 -30.46
N SER A 2 -36.13 -17.23 -31.43
CA SER A 2 -35.00 -16.69 -32.19
C SER A 2 -34.47 -15.45 -31.47
N ILE A 3 -33.22 -15.11 -31.75
CA ILE A 3 -32.48 -14.02 -31.08
C ILE A 3 -33.13 -12.64 -31.35
N GLU A 4 -33.93 -12.52 -32.41
CA GLU A 4 -34.78 -11.33 -32.64
C GLU A 4 -35.86 -11.08 -31.58
N ASP A 5 -36.35 -12.10 -30.85
CA ASP A 5 -37.43 -11.92 -29.86
C ASP A 5 -36.94 -11.27 -28.54
N LEU A 6 -35.62 -11.22 -28.30
CA LEU A 6 -35.01 -10.64 -27.09
C LEU A 6 -34.62 -9.16 -27.25
N GLN A 7 -34.65 -8.65 -28.48
CA GLN A 7 -34.24 -7.28 -28.79
C GLN A 7 -35.44 -6.32 -28.86
N GLU A 8 -36.66 -6.85 -28.93
CA GLU A 8 -37.90 -6.08 -28.92
C GLU A 8 -38.43 -5.79 -27.50
N GLU A 9 -37.84 -6.40 -26.45
CA GLU A 9 -38.26 -6.23 -25.05
C GLU A 9 -37.53 -5.10 -24.30
N LEU A 10 -36.50 -4.50 -24.89
CA LEU A 10 -35.67 -3.45 -24.25
C LEU A 10 -35.92 -2.03 -24.77
N ASP A 11 -36.70 -1.88 -25.85
CA ASP A 11 -37.04 -0.57 -26.45
C ASP A 11 -38.41 -0.03 -26.00
N GLN A 12 -39.05 -0.64 -24.98
CA GLN A 12 -40.42 -0.32 -24.56
C GLN A 12 -40.55 0.32 -23.15
N GLU A 13 -39.47 0.88 -22.59
CA GLU A 13 -39.54 1.65 -21.33
C GLU A 13 -38.73 2.96 -21.37
N HIS A 14 -39.00 3.87 -22.30
CA HIS A 14 -38.77 5.31 -22.06
C HIS A 14 -39.62 6.20 -22.98
N GLU A 15 -40.92 6.26 -22.70
CA GLU A 15 -41.80 7.32 -23.21
C GLU A 15 -42.73 7.79 -22.08
N ALA A 16 -42.35 8.90 -21.43
CA ALA A 16 -43.25 9.76 -20.67
C ALA A 16 -42.65 11.18 -20.58
N ASP A 17 -43.34 12.06 -21.29
CA ASP A 17 -43.10 13.46 -21.67
C ASP A 17 -43.45 14.46 -20.49
N PRO A 18 -43.60 15.79 -20.68
CA PRO A 18 -42.67 16.85 -20.29
C PRO A 18 -43.23 17.84 -19.23
N VAL A 19 -42.40 18.73 -18.66
CA VAL A 19 -42.89 19.96 -17.98
C VAL A 19 -41.97 21.15 -18.28
N GLU A 20 -42.55 22.14 -18.95
CA GLU A 20 -42.05 23.48 -19.22
C GLU A 20 -43.00 24.48 -18.52
N ASP A 21 -42.49 25.35 -17.64
CA ASP A 21 -43.00 26.69 -17.27
C ASP A 21 -41.99 27.28 -16.25
N ASN A 22 -41.04 28.14 -16.59
CA ASN A 22 -41.13 29.57 -16.96
C ASN A 22 -41.77 30.47 -15.88
N GLN A 23 -40.93 31.17 -15.11
CA GLN A 23 -41.21 32.56 -14.76
C GLN A 23 -39.93 33.30 -14.35
N GLU A 24 -39.69 34.37 -15.10
CA GLU A 24 -38.70 35.42 -14.95
C GLU A 24 -38.80 36.11 -13.58
N ASP A 25 -37.67 36.58 -13.05
CA ASP A 25 -37.57 38.01 -12.73
C ASP A 25 -36.12 38.48 -12.66
N GLN A 26 -35.90 39.60 -13.33
CA GLN A 26 -34.63 40.29 -13.54
C GLN A 26 -34.56 41.49 -12.58
N HIS A 27 -33.37 41.80 -12.03
CA HIS A 27 -32.88 43.16 -11.79
C HIS A 27 -31.44 43.05 -11.23
N GLU A 28 -30.37 43.30 -12.00
CA GLU A 28 -29.80 44.61 -12.40
C GLU A 28 -29.63 45.63 -11.26
N GLY A 29 -28.36 45.97 -11.01
CA GLY A 29 -27.89 47.06 -10.15
C GLY A 29 -26.35 47.14 -10.14
N ASP A 30 -25.84 47.93 -11.07
CA ASP A 30 -24.45 48.24 -11.46
C ASP A 30 -23.70 49.14 -10.39
N PRO A 31 -22.53 49.79 -10.66
CA PRO A 31 -21.27 49.69 -9.91
C PRO A 31 -20.86 51.08 -9.33
N GLU A 32 -19.57 51.47 -9.42
CA GLU A 32 -18.94 52.75 -8.97
C GLU A 32 -18.55 52.79 -7.47
N ASP A 33 -17.38 53.26 -7.02
CA ASP A 33 -16.41 54.19 -7.60
C ASP A 33 -15.01 54.07 -6.91
N THR A 34 -14.06 54.75 -7.53
CA THR A 34 -12.59 54.86 -7.55
C THR A 34 -11.77 55.35 -6.33
N GLN A 35 -10.45 55.07 -6.40
CA GLN A 35 -9.22 55.88 -6.09
C GLN A 35 -9.12 56.64 -4.74
N ASP A 36 -7.98 56.84 -4.07
CA ASP A 36 -6.57 56.95 -4.45
C ASP A 36 -5.67 56.84 -3.19
N ASP A 37 -4.39 56.58 -3.44
CA ASP A 37 -3.12 56.87 -2.73
C ASP A 37 -3.06 57.29 -1.23
N GLU A 38 -2.17 56.64 -0.45
CA GLU A 38 -0.99 57.25 0.20
C GLU A 38 -0.27 56.24 1.12
N THR A 39 1.01 55.98 0.83
CA THR A 39 2.02 55.53 1.82
C THR A 39 2.61 56.79 2.48
N PRO A 40 3.24 56.76 3.68
CA PRO A 40 4.65 56.33 3.79
C PRO A 40 5.01 55.79 5.23
N PRO A 41 6.30 55.68 5.68
CA PRO A 41 6.89 54.41 6.13
C PRO A 41 7.49 54.48 7.56
N THR A 42 7.93 53.36 8.14
CA THR A 42 9.13 53.17 9.02
C THR A 42 9.06 51.75 9.62
N ASP A 43 9.92 50.81 9.21
CA ASP A 43 11.22 50.47 9.85
C ASP A 43 11.15 50.46 11.38
N ASP A 44 11.17 49.27 12.00
CA ASP A 44 12.44 48.79 12.58
C ASP A 44 12.39 47.29 12.92
N GLU A 45 13.58 46.70 12.85
CA GLU A 45 14.02 45.32 13.03
C GLU A 45 13.38 44.53 14.19
N THR A 46 13.21 43.22 13.98
CA THR A 46 13.84 42.20 14.84
C THR A 46 13.90 40.83 14.14
N SER A 47 15.13 40.38 13.89
CA SER A 47 15.60 38.99 13.84
C SER A 47 14.78 37.97 13.06
N ALA A 48 15.06 37.86 11.76
CA ALA A 48 15.11 36.55 11.15
C ALA A 48 16.38 35.86 11.68
N GLU A 49 16.24 35.08 12.74
CA GLU A 49 17.22 34.04 13.03
C GLU A 49 17.13 33.06 11.87
N ASP A 50 18.15 33.04 11.03
CA ASP A 50 18.39 31.99 10.05
C ASP A 50 18.57 30.68 10.83
N GLU A 51 17.46 30.00 11.13
CA GLU A 51 17.46 28.61 11.58
C GLU A 51 17.93 27.74 10.42
N GLU A 52 19.25 27.65 10.24
CA GLU A 52 19.89 26.66 9.38
C GLU A 52 19.57 25.26 9.93
N PHE A 53 18.59 24.59 9.32
CA PHE A 53 18.31 23.18 9.56
C PHE A 53 19.43 22.32 8.95
N ILE A 54 20.44 21.99 9.75
CA ILE A 54 21.46 20.99 9.39
C ILE A 54 20.84 19.60 9.59
N ILE A 55 20.48 18.93 8.48
CA ILE A 55 20.05 17.53 8.50
C ILE A 55 21.31 16.67 8.57
N THR A 56 21.75 16.36 9.79
CA THR A 56 22.84 15.40 10.04
C THR A 56 22.32 13.96 9.97
N VAL A 57 22.77 13.20 8.97
CA VAL A 57 22.64 11.74 8.94
C VAL A 57 24.00 11.15 9.33
N GLY A 58 24.12 10.70 10.58
CA GLY A 58 25.34 10.08 11.11
C GLY A 58 26.18 11.01 11.99
N ASP A 59 26.69 10.44 13.08
CA ASP A 59 27.43 11.07 14.20
C ASP A 59 28.81 11.59 13.76
N GLU A 60 28.85 12.70 13.04
CA GLU A 60 30.09 13.44 12.75
C GLU A 60 29.82 14.94 12.76
N ASP A 61 30.16 15.59 13.89
CA ASP A 61 30.08 17.04 14.06
C ASP A 61 31.06 17.75 13.09
N PRO A 62 30.59 18.66 12.21
CA PRO A 62 31.48 19.41 11.35
C PRO A 62 32.29 20.43 12.18
N LYS A 63 33.62 20.36 12.06
CA LYS A 63 34.53 21.35 12.65
C LYS A 63 34.25 22.73 12.03
N PRO A 64 34.15 23.81 12.82
CA PRO A 64 33.99 25.15 12.29
C PRO A 64 35.24 25.54 11.48
N SER A 65 35.04 25.94 10.23
CA SER A 65 36.11 26.43 9.35
C SER A 65 36.49 27.86 9.73
N GLU A 66 37.76 28.08 10.10
CA GLU A 66 38.36 29.39 10.44
C GLU A 66 38.74 30.25 9.21
N ASP A 67 38.15 30.03 8.04
CA ASP A 67 38.58 30.72 6.81
C ASP A 67 37.55 31.74 6.31
N ASP A 68 37.23 32.72 7.15
CA ASP A 68 36.54 33.95 6.75
C ASP A 68 37.56 35.02 6.31
N GLU A 69 38.43 34.67 5.36
CA GLU A 69 39.42 35.60 4.78
C GLU A 69 39.04 36.02 3.35
N PHE A 70 37.84 36.58 3.16
CA PHE A 70 37.51 37.31 1.92
C PHE A 70 37.97 38.77 1.99
N ASN A 71 39.29 38.97 2.10
CA ASN A 71 39.95 40.28 2.05
C ASN A 71 40.19 40.75 0.59
N GLY A 72 39.16 40.82 -0.25
CA GLY A 72 39.23 41.48 -1.57
C GLY A 72 40.27 40.95 -2.58
N LYS A 73 40.88 39.78 -2.32
CA LYS A 73 41.86 39.15 -3.23
C LYS A 73 41.11 38.48 -4.40
N PRO A 74 41.66 38.49 -5.62
CA PRO A 74 41.03 37.82 -6.76
C PRO A 74 40.78 36.35 -6.43
N ALA A 75 39.57 35.87 -6.74
CA ALA A 75 39.10 34.53 -6.36
C ALA A 75 40.18 33.45 -6.60
N PRO A 76 40.38 32.54 -5.63
CA PRO A 76 41.33 31.43 -5.76
C PRO A 76 41.15 30.66 -7.07
N THR A 77 42.24 30.11 -7.61
CA THR A 77 42.27 29.44 -8.91
C THR A 77 41.28 28.27 -9.01
N TRP A 78 41.13 27.49 -7.94
CA TRP A 78 40.17 26.38 -7.87
C TRP A 78 38.70 26.83 -7.99
N VAL A 79 38.34 28.00 -7.44
CA VAL A 79 36.98 28.58 -7.59
C VAL A 79 36.72 28.99 -9.04
N LYS A 80 37.76 29.48 -9.74
CA LYS A 80 37.64 29.81 -11.17
C LYS A 80 37.47 28.55 -12.02
N ASP A 81 38.17 27.47 -11.70
CA ASP A 81 38.03 26.21 -12.40
C ASP A 81 36.70 25.52 -12.09
N LEU A 82 36.19 25.61 -10.85
CA LEU A 82 34.84 25.18 -10.48
C LEU A 82 33.76 25.97 -11.24
N ARG A 83 33.95 27.28 -11.44
CA ARG A 83 33.04 28.10 -12.27
C ARG A 83 33.10 27.72 -13.75
N LYS A 84 34.26 27.30 -14.26
CA LYS A 84 34.36 26.78 -15.64
C LYS A 84 33.66 25.44 -15.76
N GLN A 85 33.92 24.50 -14.85
CA GLN A 85 33.23 23.21 -14.78
C GLN A 85 31.72 23.39 -14.66
N SER A 86 31.23 24.23 -13.74
CA SER A 86 29.80 24.52 -13.63
C SER A 86 29.20 25.11 -14.91
N ARG A 87 29.95 25.91 -15.67
CA ARG A 87 29.49 26.42 -16.97
C ARG A 87 29.49 25.34 -18.05
N GLU A 88 30.47 24.45 -18.03
CA GLU A 88 30.56 23.30 -18.94
C GLU A 88 29.46 22.29 -18.65
N ASP A 89 29.22 21.98 -17.38
CA ASP A 89 28.14 21.11 -16.92
C ASP A 89 26.78 21.70 -17.27
N LYS A 90 26.55 23.00 -17.05
CA LYS A 90 25.31 23.66 -17.48
C LYS A 90 25.11 23.61 -18.99
N LYS A 91 26.18 23.76 -19.77
CA LYS A 91 26.10 23.60 -21.24
C LYS A 91 25.80 22.16 -21.62
N ARG A 92 26.39 21.19 -20.91
CA ARG A 92 26.17 19.76 -21.16
C ARG A 92 24.75 19.34 -20.77
N ILE A 93 24.24 19.83 -19.65
CA ILE A 93 22.86 19.65 -19.23
C ILE A 93 21.93 20.23 -20.29
N LYS A 94 22.16 21.47 -20.74
CA LYS A 94 21.35 22.08 -21.80
C LYS A 94 21.41 21.32 -23.12
N GLU A 95 22.57 20.77 -23.47
CA GLU A 95 22.74 19.94 -24.67
C GLU A 95 22.00 18.61 -24.53
N LEU A 96 22.11 17.94 -23.37
CA LEU A 96 21.41 16.70 -23.07
C LEU A 96 19.90 16.91 -23.02
N GLU A 97 19.43 17.99 -22.39
CA GLU A 97 18.03 18.41 -22.41
C GLU A 97 17.55 18.66 -23.84
N ALA A 98 18.34 19.34 -24.67
CA ALA A 98 17.99 19.57 -26.08
C ALA A 98 18.01 18.27 -26.90
N GLN A 99 18.89 17.31 -26.57
CA GLN A 99 18.88 15.98 -27.19
C GLN A 99 17.66 15.18 -26.74
N LEU A 100 17.33 15.18 -25.45
CA LEU A 100 16.15 14.53 -24.89
C LEU A 100 14.85 15.12 -25.46
N GLN A 101 14.78 16.44 -25.61
CA GLN A 101 13.64 17.11 -26.25
C GLN A 101 13.52 16.79 -27.75
N LYS A 102 14.64 16.57 -28.45
CA LYS A 102 14.63 16.13 -29.86
C LYS A 102 14.36 14.63 -30.01
N SER A 103 14.73 13.83 -29.03
CA SER A 103 14.55 12.37 -29.04
C SER A 103 13.27 11.91 -28.37
N GLN A 104 12.57 12.77 -27.62
CA GLN A 104 11.17 12.56 -27.25
C GLN A 104 10.33 12.89 -28.48
N PRO A 105 9.80 11.89 -29.21
CA PRO A 105 8.67 12.18 -30.06
C PRO A 105 7.58 12.68 -29.11
N ALA A 106 7.06 13.89 -29.33
CA ALA A 106 5.84 14.30 -28.65
C ALA A 106 4.82 13.18 -28.86
N GLU A 107 4.43 12.50 -27.78
CA GLU A 107 3.39 11.48 -27.74
C GLU A 107 2.05 12.15 -28.04
N LYS A 108 1.91 12.64 -29.27
CA LYS A 108 0.59 12.85 -29.82
C LYS A 108 0.05 11.44 -30.04
N PRO A 109 -1.14 11.12 -29.53
CA PRO A 109 -1.77 9.84 -29.84
C PRO A 109 -1.71 9.66 -31.35
N ILE A 110 -1.01 8.63 -31.80
CA ILE A 110 -0.87 8.35 -33.22
C ILE A 110 -2.27 7.88 -33.64
N GLU A 111 -3.06 8.77 -34.23
CA GLU A 111 -4.35 8.37 -34.77
C GLU A 111 -4.08 7.50 -36.00
N VAL A 112 -4.59 6.27 -35.99
CA VAL A 112 -4.60 5.42 -37.17
C VAL A 112 -5.55 6.09 -38.16
N GLY A 113 -5.00 6.96 -39.02
CA GLY A 113 -5.76 7.62 -40.08
C GLY A 113 -6.43 6.60 -41.01
N ALA A 114 -7.34 7.06 -41.86
CA ALA A 114 -8.03 6.18 -42.81
C ALA A 114 -7.05 5.37 -43.67
N LYS A 115 -7.42 4.13 -43.99
CA LYS A 115 -6.61 3.27 -44.87
C LYS A 115 -6.37 4.02 -46.20
N PRO A 116 -5.11 4.16 -46.65
CA PRO A 116 -4.80 4.77 -47.95
C PRO A 116 -5.62 4.10 -49.06
N LYS A 117 -6.18 4.89 -49.99
CA LYS A 117 -6.85 4.37 -51.19
C LYS A 117 -6.01 4.70 -52.42
N LEU A 118 -6.05 3.82 -53.42
CA LEU A 118 -5.29 3.99 -54.67
C LEU A 118 -5.68 5.28 -55.43
N SER A 119 -6.92 5.75 -55.27
CA SER A 119 -7.42 7.01 -55.84
C SER A 119 -6.69 8.25 -55.33
N ASP A 120 -6.09 8.18 -54.15
CA ASP A 120 -5.49 9.34 -53.47
C ASP A 120 -4.04 9.59 -53.91
N PHE A 121 -3.48 8.68 -54.71
CA PHE A 121 -2.08 8.70 -55.19
C PHE A 121 -2.02 8.72 -56.72
N ASP A 122 -3.02 9.29 -57.41
CA ASP A 122 -3.07 9.37 -58.88
C ASP A 122 -2.98 8.00 -59.59
N TYR A 123 -3.42 6.92 -58.92
CA TYR A 123 -3.25 5.53 -59.39
C TYR A 123 -1.80 5.07 -59.55
N ASP A 124 -0.85 5.71 -58.86
CA ASP A 124 0.54 5.29 -58.76
C ASP A 124 0.67 4.12 -57.76
N GLU A 125 0.93 2.91 -58.27
CA GLU A 125 1.02 1.67 -57.48
C GLU A 125 2.18 1.72 -56.47
N ASP A 126 3.35 2.23 -56.86
CA ASP A 126 4.53 2.26 -55.99
C ASP A 126 4.33 3.18 -54.78
N LYS A 127 3.70 4.36 -55.00
CA LYS A 127 3.39 5.29 -53.90
C LYS A 127 2.29 4.76 -52.99
N PHE A 128 1.32 4.04 -53.55
CA PHE A 128 0.26 3.43 -52.78
C PHE A 128 0.79 2.31 -51.87
N GLU A 129 1.66 1.43 -52.38
CA GLU A 129 2.27 0.36 -51.58
C GLU A 129 3.06 0.95 -50.40
N GLN A 130 3.90 1.96 -50.64
CA GLN A 130 4.64 2.65 -49.58
C GLN A 130 3.71 3.30 -48.54
N ALA A 131 2.62 3.94 -48.98
CA ALA A 131 1.65 4.55 -48.08
C ALA A 131 0.92 3.51 -47.22
N VAL A 132 0.61 2.34 -47.79
CA VAL A 132 -0.01 1.21 -47.08
C VAL A 132 0.95 0.60 -46.07
N GLU A 133 2.23 0.42 -46.40
CA GLU A 133 3.26 -0.03 -45.46
C GLU A 133 3.42 0.94 -44.28
N GLN A 134 3.50 2.25 -44.55
CA GLN A 134 3.54 3.28 -43.52
C GLN A 134 2.26 3.32 -42.67
N TRP A 135 1.11 2.98 -43.23
CA TRP A 135 -0.14 2.86 -42.48
C TRP A 135 -0.13 1.63 -41.55
N HIS A 136 0.35 0.48 -42.04
CA HIS A 136 0.49 -0.72 -41.22
C HIS A 136 1.50 -0.54 -40.08
N GLU A 137 2.62 0.14 -40.33
CA GLU A 137 3.61 0.44 -39.29
C GLU A 137 3.04 1.41 -38.24
N ARG A 138 2.33 2.46 -38.66
CA ARG A 138 1.60 3.35 -37.72
C ARG A 138 0.56 2.59 -36.91
N LYS A 139 -0.21 1.70 -37.55
CA LYS A 139 -1.21 0.86 -36.87
C LYS A 139 -0.56 -0.06 -35.84
N ARG A 140 0.56 -0.71 -36.18
CA ARG A 140 1.30 -1.57 -35.25
C ARG A 140 1.80 -0.79 -34.03
N GLN A 141 2.34 0.41 -34.24
CA GLN A 141 2.83 1.25 -33.15
C GLN A 141 1.69 1.67 -32.20
N VAL A 142 0.51 1.99 -32.75
CA VAL A 142 -0.68 2.31 -31.96
C VAL A 142 -1.20 1.11 -31.19
N GLU A 143 -1.32 -0.05 -31.86
CA GLU A 143 -1.73 -1.28 -31.20
C GLU A 143 -0.77 -1.66 -30.08
N GLN A 144 0.54 -1.52 -30.27
CA GLN A 144 1.54 -1.77 -29.23
C GLN A 144 1.42 -0.78 -28.06
N GLN A 145 1.19 0.51 -28.32
CA GLN A 145 0.95 1.50 -27.26
C GLN A 145 -0.35 1.19 -26.51
N GLN A 146 -1.43 0.88 -27.21
CA GLN A 146 -2.71 0.50 -26.59
C GLN A 146 -2.60 -0.80 -25.79
N GLU A 147 -1.89 -1.80 -26.31
CA GLU A 147 -1.64 -3.05 -25.60
C GLU A 147 -0.79 -2.83 -24.35
N SER A 148 0.23 -1.95 -24.41
CA SER A 148 1.01 -1.59 -23.23
C SER A 148 0.18 -0.87 -22.17
N GLN A 149 -0.67 0.09 -22.56
CA GLN A 149 -1.58 0.80 -21.66
C GLN A 149 -2.61 -0.16 -21.04
N ARG A 150 -3.24 -1.02 -21.85
CA ARG A 150 -4.16 -2.05 -21.35
C ARG A 150 -3.47 -3.03 -20.41
N ALA A 151 -2.24 -3.46 -20.73
CA ALA A 151 -1.48 -4.36 -19.88
C ALA A 151 -1.09 -3.70 -18.55
N GLU A 152 -0.81 -2.39 -18.53
CA GLU A 152 -0.58 -1.62 -17.30
C GLU A 152 -1.86 -1.46 -16.47
N GLU A 153 -2.98 -1.15 -17.11
CA GLU A 153 -4.30 -1.09 -16.45
C GLU A 153 -4.71 -2.45 -15.87
N GLU A 154 -4.56 -3.54 -16.63
CA GLU A 154 -4.84 -4.90 -16.17
C GLU A 154 -3.94 -5.29 -15.01
N LYS A 155 -2.64 -4.97 -15.06
CA LYS A 155 -1.71 -5.19 -13.94
C LYS A 155 -2.11 -4.37 -12.71
N ALA A 156 -2.50 -3.11 -12.89
CA ALA A 156 -2.97 -2.26 -11.79
C ALA A 156 -4.26 -2.80 -11.18
N GLN A 157 -5.22 -3.25 -12.01
CA GLN A 157 -6.47 -3.87 -11.57
C GLN A 157 -6.20 -5.20 -10.85
N GLN A 158 -5.32 -6.06 -11.37
CA GLN A 158 -4.94 -7.31 -10.72
C GLN A 158 -4.23 -7.07 -9.39
N ALA A 159 -3.32 -6.10 -9.33
CA ALA A 159 -2.65 -5.70 -8.09
C ALA A 159 -3.67 -5.18 -7.07
N TRP A 160 -4.64 -4.36 -7.50
CA TRP A 160 -5.73 -3.88 -6.66
C TRP A 160 -6.61 -5.01 -6.14
N GLN A 161 -7.03 -5.94 -7.02
CA GLN A 161 -7.82 -7.11 -6.64
C GLN A 161 -7.08 -8.00 -5.62
N GLN A 162 -5.78 -8.25 -5.86
CA GLN A 162 -4.94 -9.00 -4.92
C GLN A 162 -4.84 -8.29 -3.57
N LYS A 163 -4.73 -6.95 -3.55
CA LYS A 163 -4.73 -6.18 -2.31
C LYS A 163 -6.04 -6.33 -1.55
N MET A 164 -7.19 -6.20 -2.23
CA MET A 164 -8.51 -6.40 -1.60
C MET A 164 -8.67 -7.82 -1.04
N GLN A 165 -8.30 -8.84 -1.82
CA GLN A 165 -8.34 -10.24 -1.36
C GLN A 165 -7.43 -10.46 -0.15
N SER A 166 -6.21 -9.93 -0.20
CA SER A 166 -5.27 -10.04 0.92
C SER A 166 -5.78 -9.35 2.18
N TYR A 167 -6.48 -8.22 2.03
CA TYR A 167 -7.12 -7.52 3.14
C TYR A 167 -8.24 -8.37 3.75
N GLU A 168 -9.15 -8.90 2.91
CA GLU A 168 -10.25 -9.75 3.36
C GLU A 168 -9.77 -11.01 4.07
N GLU A 169 -8.75 -11.69 3.54
CA GLU A 169 -8.14 -12.87 4.16
C GLU A 169 -7.54 -12.53 5.53
N ARG A 170 -6.80 -11.43 5.64
CA ARG A 170 -6.22 -10.97 6.92
C ARG A 170 -7.30 -10.60 7.91
N ARG A 171 -8.31 -9.85 7.47
CA ARG A 171 -9.49 -9.48 8.25
C ARG A 171 -10.16 -10.72 8.85
N GLN A 172 -10.46 -11.72 8.03
CA GLN A 172 -11.03 -13.00 8.48
C GLN A 172 -10.11 -13.73 9.46
N SER A 173 -8.80 -13.73 9.21
CA SER A 173 -7.81 -14.39 10.07
C SER A 173 -7.73 -13.76 11.47
N VAL A 174 -7.93 -12.44 11.58
CA VAL A 174 -7.96 -11.72 12.85
C VAL A 174 -9.32 -11.90 13.53
N ALA A 175 -10.42 -11.80 12.79
CA ALA A 175 -11.77 -12.06 13.31
C ALA A 175 -11.90 -13.46 13.94
N ALA A 176 -11.26 -14.47 13.33
CA ALA A 176 -11.21 -15.83 13.89
C ALA A 176 -10.44 -15.93 15.22
N LYS A 177 -9.47 -15.04 15.46
CA LYS A 177 -8.66 -15.00 16.70
C LYS A 177 -9.25 -14.09 17.76
N VAL A 178 -9.97 -13.06 17.34
CA VAL A 178 -10.38 -11.91 18.15
C VAL A 178 -11.88 -11.70 17.96
N ARG A 179 -12.67 -12.12 18.95
CA ARG A 179 -14.14 -12.13 18.86
C ARG A 179 -14.77 -10.73 18.74
N ASP A 180 -14.13 -9.71 19.31
CA ASP A 180 -14.57 -8.31 19.27
C ASP A 180 -14.10 -7.57 18.01
N PHE A 181 -13.45 -8.25 17.06
CA PHE A 181 -12.81 -7.58 15.93
C PHE A 181 -13.80 -6.85 15.01
N GLU A 182 -14.90 -7.49 14.62
CA GLU A 182 -15.85 -6.91 13.66
C GLU A 182 -16.53 -5.66 14.20
N GLU A 183 -16.99 -5.70 15.46
CA GLU A 183 -17.61 -4.55 16.14
C GLU A 183 -16.63 -3.37 16.29
N VAL A 184 -15.36 -3.68 16.63
CA VAL A 184 -14.31 -2.68 16.80
C VAL A 184 -13.89 -2.07 15.45
N GLU A 185 -13.81 -2.89 14.40
CA GLU A 185 -13.51 -2.44 13.04
C GLU A 185 -14.61 -1.52 12.51
N GLU A 186 -15.88 -1.87 12.72
CA GLU A 186 -17.03 -1.05 12.32
C GLU A 186 -17.03 0.31 13.05
N ALA A 187 -16.78 0.31 14.36
CA ALA A 187 -16.65 1.55 15.12
C ALA A 187 -15.49 2.45 14.62
N ALA A 188 -14.41 1.87 14.09
CA ALA A 188 -13.32 2.61 13.47
C ALA A 188 -13.70 3.14 12.07
N LYS A 189 -14.40 2.33 11.26
CA LYS A 189 -14.91 2.73 9.93
C LYS A 189 -15.86 3.91 10.03
N ASP A 190 -16.75 3.91 11.01
CA ASP A 190 -17.70 5.01 11.25
C ASP A 190 -17.03 6.36 11.55
N LYS A 191 -15.76 6.35 11.98
CA LYS A 191 -15.00 7.58 12.26
C LYS A 191 -14.15 8.04 11.09
N LEU A 192 -13.82 7.15 10.15
CA LEU A 192 -12.95 7.44 9.03
C LEU A 192 -13.76 7.66 7.76
N SER A 193 -13.34 8.61 6.92
CA SER A 193 -13.98 8.81 5.62
C SER A 193 -13.73 7.63 4.67
N PRO A 194 -14.58 7.39 3.66
CA PRO A 194 -14.36 6.31 2.69
C PRO A 194 -12.99 6.40 1.99
N THR A 195 -12.51 7.61 1.74
CA THR A 195 -11.19 7.86 1.17
C THR A 195 -10.07 7.48 2.13
N GLN A 196 -10.17 7.84 3.41
CA GLN A 196 -9.22 7.43 4.46
C GLN A 196 -9.18 5.90 4.63
N GLN A 197 -10.34 5.25 4.57
CA GLN A 197 -10.42 3.78 4.61
C GLN A 197 -9.72 3.15 3.41
N GLY A 198 -9.95 3.65 2.19
CA GLY A 198 -9.27 3.17 0.99
C GLY A 198 -7.75 3.36 1.05
N ILE A 199 -7.28 4.50 1.57
CA ILE A 199 -5.85 4.76 1.77
C ILE A 199 -5.24 3.79 2.77
N LEU A 200 -5.92 3.49 3.88
CA LEU A 200 -5.43 2.50 4.84
C LEU A 200 -5.27 1.13 4.20
N ILE A 201 -6.26 0.67 3.44
CA ILE A 201 -6.20 -0.64 2.78
C ILE A 201 -5.09 -0.69 1.73
N HIS A 202 -4.84 0.42 1.01
CA HIS A 202 -3.84 0.48 -0.04
C HIS A 202 -2.40 0.68 0.48
N ALA A 203 -2.22 1.59 1.44
CA ALA A 203 -0.91 2.10 1.85
C ALA A 203 -0.34 1.43 3.12
N ALA A 204 -1.17 0.87 3.99
CA ALA A 204 -0.67 0.22 5.21
C ALA A 204 -0.17 -1.20 4.94
N ASP A 205 0.84 -1.64 5.71
CA ASP A 205 1.31 -3.02 5.65
C ASP A 205 0.35 -3.94 6.40
N ASN A 206 -0.18 -3.49 7.55
CA ASN A 206 -1.12 -4.23 8.41
C ASN A 206 -2.43 -3.45 8.66
N PRO A 207 -3.27 -3.22 7.64
CA PRO A 207 -4.50 -2.43 7.77
C PRO A 207 -5.48 -2.98 8.81
N GLU A 208 -5.62 -4.30 8.93
CA GLU A 208 -6.52 -4.94 9.89
C GLU A 208 -6.16 -4.65 11.35
N LEU A 209 -4.86 -4.59 11.67
CA LEU A 209 -4.38 -4.28 13.01
C LEU A 209 -4.53 -2.80 13.34
N ILE A 210 -4.31 -1.92 12.36
CA ILE A 210 -4.56 -0.49 12.50
C ILE A 210 -6.04 -0.26 12.83
N MET A 211 -6.94 -0.82 12.02
CA MET A 211 -8.39 -0.65 12.23
C MET A 211 -8.83 -1.15 13.61
N TYR A 212 -8.33 -2.31 14.04
CA TYR A 212 -8.59 -2.83 15.38
C TYR A 212 -8.07 -1.91 16.49
N HIS A 213 -6.85 -1.39 16.33
CA HIS A 213 -6.26 -0.48 17.31
C HIS A 213 -7.01 0.86 17.37
N LEU A 214 -7.44 1.40 16.23
CA LEU A 214 -8.23 2.64 16.16
C LEU A 214 -9.61 2.45 16.78
N GLY A 215 -10.27 1.32 16.57
CA GLY A 215 -11.54 1.04 17.23
C GLY A 215 -11.41 0.89 18.74
N LYS A 216 -10.31 0.29 19.24
CA LYS A 216 -10.03 0.24 20.69
C LYS A 216 -9.62 1.59 21.27
N ASN A 217 -8.98 2.43 20.46
CA ASN A 217 -8.50 3.75 20.86
C ASN A 217 -9.21 4.83 20.05
N LEU A 218 -10.49 5.09 20.38
CA LEU A 218 -11.32 6.09 19.69
C LEU A 218 -10.72 7.50 19.69
N ALA A 219 -9.88 7.86 20.68
CA ALA A 219 -9.19 9.14 20.70
C ALA A 219 -8.21 9.28 19.52
N LYS A 220 -7.43 8.23 19.22
CA LYS A 220 -6.52 8.22 18.08
C LYS A 220 -7.25 8.12 16.74
N ALA A 221 -8.39 7.43 16.70
CA ALA A 221 -9.26 7.42 15.53
C ALA A 221 -9.75 8.83 15.19
N LYS A 222 -10.10 9.63 16.21
CA LYS A 222 -10.47 11.04 16.02
C LYS A 222 -9.31 11.88 15.50
N GLU A 223 -8.14 11.80 16.13
CA GLU A 223 -6.93 12.51 15.69
C GLU A 223 -6.58 12.22 14.23
N LEU A 224 -6.69 10.96 13.79
CA LEU A 224 -6.46 10.60 12.40
C LEU A 224 -7.60 11.03 11.46
N SER A 225 -8.85 11.00 11.94
CA SER A 225 -10.00 11.43 11.13
C SER A 225 -9.98 12.94 10.84
N GLU A 226 -9.40 13.74 11.74
CA GLU A 226 -9.24 15.19 11.58
C GLU A 226 -8.26 15.55 10.45
N ILE A 227 -7.38 14.62 10.07
CA ILE A 227 -6.46 14.81 8.94
C ILE A 227 -7.24 14.66 7.64
N THR A 228 -7.60 15.79 7.04
CA THR A 228 -8.34 15.85 5.77
C THR A 228 -7.45 15.58 4.55
N ASP A 229 -6.15 15.88 4.62
CA ASP A 229 -5.20 15.65 3.53
C ASP A 229 -4.89 14.14 3.39
N PRO A 230 -5.23 13.51 2.25
CA PRO A 230 -4.98 12.10 1.96
C PRO A 230 -3.53 11.67 2.15
N ILE A 231 -2.57 12.53 1.78
CA ILE A 231 -1.15 12.19 1.78
C ILE A 231 -0.63 12.23 3.22
N GLN A 232 -0.95 13.29 3.95
CA GLN A 232 -0.57 13.41 5.36
C GLN A 232 -1.20 12.30 6.20
N PHE A 233 -2.44 11.94 5.90
CA PHE A 233 -3.11 10.80 6.53
C PHE A 233 -2.36 9.49 6.27
N ALA A 234 -1.94 9.22 5.03
CA ALA A 234 -1.15 8.03 4.69
C ALA A 234 0.16 7.96 5.49
N PHE A 235 0.88 9.09 5.62
CA PHE A 235 2.10 9.15 6.44
C PHE A 235 1.82 8.94 7.93
N ALA A 236 0.76 9.53 8.47
CA ALA A 236 0.37 9.34 9.87
C ALA A 236 -0.02 7.87 10.14
N ALA A 237 -0.75 7.24 9.23
CA ALA A 237 -1.09 5.83 9.28
C ALA A 237 0.15 4.92 9.21
N ALA A 238 1.09 5.20 8.30
CA ALA A 238 2.34 4.46 8.18
C ALA A 238 3.22 4.60 9.44
N LYS A 239 3.28 5.79 10.05
CA LYS A 239 3.98 6.00 11.32
C LYS A 239 3.32 5.19 12.45
N LEU A 240 1.99 5.12 12.49
CA LEU A 240 1.27 4.29 13.45
C LEU A 240 1.61 2.82 13.24
N ASP A 241 1.61 2.33 11.99
CA ASP A 241 1.97 0.94 11.64
C ASP A 241 3.39 0.60 12.10
N ALA A 242 4.37 1.47 11.82
CA ALA A 242 5.75 1.29 12.25
C ALA A 242 5.91 1.25 13.78
N GLN A 243 5.05 1.95 14.52
CA GLN A 243 5.03 1.94 15.99
C GLN A 243 4.31 0.72 16.58
N MET A 244 3.50 0.00 15.80
CA MET A 244 2.79 -1.18 16.28
C MET A 244 3.72 -2.38 16.39
N LYS A 245 3.94 -2.84 17.62
CA LYS A 245 4.66 -4.09 17.88
C LYS A 245 3.67 -5.23 18.08
N ILE A 246 3.65 -6.18 17.16
CA ILE A 246 2.86 -7.42 17.30
C ILE A 246 3.51 -8.29 18.37
N GLN A 247 3.09 -8.12 19.63
CA GLN A 247 3.48 -9.03 20.71
C GLN A 247 2.46 -10.16 20.80
N THR A 248 2.84 -11.34 20.36
CA THR A 248 2.06 -12.54 20.64
C THR A 248 2.12 -12.80 22.14
N ARG A 249 0.95 -12.83 22.78
CA ARG A 249 0.86 -13.12 24.20
C ARG A 249 1.31 -14.57 24.39
N LYS A 250 2.41 -14.79 25.14
CA LYS A 250 2.85 -16.14 25.51
C LYS A 250 1.64 -16.85 26.14
N PRO A 251 1.33 -18.10 25.73
CA PRO A 251 0.26 -18.85 26.37
C PRO A 251 0.57 -18.89 27.86
N ALA A 252 -0.40 -18.53 28.69
CA ALA A 252 -0.24 -18.58 30.13
C ALA A 252 0.20 -20.01 30.47
N THR A 253 1.44 -20.18 30.94
CA THR A 253 1.96 -21.47 31.35
C THR A 253 0.98 -22.05 32.35
N GLN A 254 0.41 -23.22 32.05
CA GLN A 254 -0.45 -23.90 33.00
C GLN A 254 0.32 -24.01 34.33
N PRO A 255 -0.33 -23.76 35.48
CA PRO A 255 0.33 -23.89 36.78
C PRO A 255 0.97 -25.28 36.86
N GLU A 256 2.19 -25.37 37.39
CA GLU A 256 2.92 -26.62 37.52
C GLU A 256 2.00 -27.71 38.09
N ARG A 257 1.74 -28.75 37.30
CA ARG A 257 1.01 -29.92 37.79
C ARG A 257 1.89 -30.53 38.87
N LYS A 258 1.44 -30.45 40.13
CA LYS A 258 2.05 -31.19 41.24
C LYS A 258 2.29 -32.63 40.76
N PRO A 259 3.49 -33.21 40.93
CA PRO A 259 3.74 -34.58 40.53
C PRO A 259 2.78 -35.49 41.30
N SER A 260 1.74 -35.98 40.62
CA SER A 260 0.85 -37.00 41.13
C SER A 260 1.50 -38.35 40.85
N GLY A 261 2.20 -38.87 41.85
CA GLY A 261 2.83 -40.18 41.78
C GLY A 261 1.77 -41.28 41.76
N SER A 262 1.38 -41.72 40.56
CA SER A 262 0.85 -43.08 40.37
C SER A 262 2.02 -44.07 40.32
N GLY A 263 2.82 -44.10 41.38
CA GLY A 263 3.70 -45.24 41.62
C GLY A 263 2.79 -46.40 41.97
N SER A 264 2.65 -47.37 41.06
CA SER A 264 2.04 -48.65 41.37
C SER A 264 2.91 -49.35 42.41
N LEU A 265 2.60 -49.13 43.69
CA LEU A 265 3.00 -50.03 44.74
C LEU A 265 2.38 -51.39 44.37
N ASN A 266 3.22 -52.37 44.06
CA ASN A 266 2.91 -53.77 43.69
C ASN A 266 3.00 -54.16 42.20
N GLY A 267 3.75 -53.40 41.39
CA GLY A 267 4.02 -53.70 39.97
C GLY A 267 5.17 -54.69 39.68
N VAL A 268 5.59 -55.52 40.62
CA VAL A 268 6.36 -56.73 40.33
C VAL A 268 5.54 -57.90 40.84
N VAL A 269 4.57 -58.33 40.03
CA VAL A 269 4.03 -59.69 40.16
C VAL A 269 5.24 -60.59 39.93
N ASP A 270 5.79 -61.09 41.03
CA ASP A 270 7.00 -61.90 41.06
C ASP A 270 6.90 -62.97 39.97
N LYS A 271 7.72 -62.85 38.91
CA LYS A 271 7.76 -63.83 37.82
C LYS A 271 7.94 -65.26 38.36
N LYS A 272 8.59 -65.37 39.53
CA LYS A 272 8.76 -66.59 40.29
C LYS A 272 7.45 -67.15 40.87
N LEU A 273 6.51 -66.30 41.29
CA LEU A 273 5.18 -66.73 41.72
C LEU A 273 4.40 -67.36 40.57
N ALA A 274 4.41 -66.70 39.41
CA ALA A 274 3.72 -67.17 38.22
C ALA A 274 4.32 -68.49 37.68
N GLN A 275 5.65 -68.65 37.75
CA GLN A 275 6.33 -69.90 37.37
C GLN A 275 5.97 -71.06 38.31
N LEU A 276 5.95 -70.83 39.63
CA LEU A 276 5.58 -71.85 40.62
C LEU A 276 4.09 -72.21 40.53
N GLU A 277 3.23 -71.28 40.13
CA GLU A 277 1.82 -71.55 39.83
C GLU A 277 1.66 -72.47 38.61
N ALA A 278 2.36 -72.19 37.51
CA ALA A 278 2.34 -73.03 36.33
C ALA A 278 2.92 -74.44 36.56
N GLU A 279 4.01 -74.56 37.33
CA GLU A 279 4.61 -75.86 37.65
C GLU A 279 3.73 -76.70 38.57
N ALA A 280 3.03 -76.07 39.52
CA ALA A 280 2.10 -76.73 40.40
C ALA A 280 0.82 -77.18 39.67
N GLU A 281 0.36 -76.44 38.66
CA GLU A 281 -0.73 -76.87 37.77
C GLU A 281 -0.31 -78.02 36.86
N ARG A 282 0.92 -77.98 36.35
CA ARG A 282 1.47 -79.03 35.48
C ARG A 282 1.71 -80.35 36.23
N THR A 283 2.19 -80.28 37.46
CA THR A 283 2.66 -81.45 38.23
C THR A 283 1.68 -81.89 39.31
N GLY A 284 0.72 -81.03 39.68
CA GLY A 284 -0.27 -81.28 40.74
C GLY A 284 0.27 -81.10 42.17
N ASP A 285 1.60 -81.05 42.37
CA ASP A 285 2.21 -80.78 43.66
C ASP A 285 2.39 -79.28 43.90
N ARG A 286 1.72 -78.77 44.95
CA ARG A 286 1.68 -77.35 45.33
C ARG A 286 2.66 -76.97 46.44
N THR A 287 3.50 -77.90 46.88
CA THR A 287 4.34 -77.73 48.08
C THR A 287 5.29 -76.54 47.97
N GLU A 288 5.89 -76.31 46.80
CA GLU A 288 6.85 -75.22 46.59
C GLU A 288 6.20 -73.84 46.50
N LEU A 289 5.05 -73.76 45.82
CA LEU A 289 4.22 -72.56 45.76
C LEU A 289 3.78 -72.11 47.15
N ILE A 290 3.34 -73.04 48.00
CA ILE A 290 2.89 -72.73 49.36
C ILE A 290 4.06 -72.23 50.21
N LYS A 291 5.25 -72.84 50.10
CA LYS A 291 6.47 -72.37 50.78
C LYS A 291 6.84 -70.95 50.34
N TYR A 292 6.79 -70.68 49.04
CA TYR A 292 7.10 -69.35 48.49
C TYR A 292 6.09 -68.29 48.95
N LYS A 293 4.79 -68.57 48.88
CA LYS A 293 3.74 -67.68 49.41
C LYS A 293 3.88 -67.42 50.91
N LYS A 294 4.26 -68.43 51.71
CA LYS A 294 4.56 -68.24 53.14
C LYS A 294 5.80 -67.38 53.39
N SER A 295 6.83 -67.46 52.54
CA SER A 295 8.04 -66.64 52.67
C SER A 295 7.79 -65.15 52.36
N LEU A 296 6.79 -64.86 51.52
CA LEU A 296 6.34 -63.49 51.20
C LEU A 296 5.44 -62.88 52.29
N GLN A 297 4.91 -63.70 53.21
CA GLN A 297 4.03 -63.27 54.31
C GLN A 297 4.77 -63.00 55.62
N LYS A 298 6.11 -63.02 55.61
CA LYS A 298 6.97 -62.67 56.75
C LYS A 298 7.47 -61.24 56.62
#